data_AF-A0A940LSQ0-F1
#
_entry.id   AF-A0A940LSQ0-F1
#
_cell.length_a   1.000
_cell.length_b   1.000
_cell.length_c   1.000
_cell.angle_alpha   90.00
_cell.angle_beta   90.00
_cell.angle_gamma   90.00
#
_symmetry.space_group_name_H-M   'P 1'
#
loop_
_entity.id
_entity.type
_entity.pdbx_description
1 polymer ?
#
loop_
_entity_poly.entity_id
_entity_poly.type
_entity_poly.pdbx_seq_one_letter_code
_entity_poly.pdbx_strand_id
1 'polypeptide(L)' 'MNPTDSALDTAAIAYARALLRKPSRPQKMAPVLAAAAFAAVSALTFAAAMVMAPPAVTQHLPADRLGG' A
#
# COMPACT_ATOMS: atom_id res chain seq x y z
N MET A 1 40.63 42.68 -7.27
CA MET A 1 39.41 41.90 -6.95
C MET A 1 38.24 42.87 -6.89
N ASN A 2 37.23 42.66 -7.73
CA ASN A 2 36.11 43.59 -7.89
C ASN A 2 34.96 43.16 -6.96
N PRO A 3 34.40 44.04 -6.10
CA PRO A 3 33.28 43.69 -5.22
C PRO A 3 31.99 43.31 -5.97
N THR A 4 31.87 43.57 -7.28
CA THR A 4 30.78 43.03 -8.12
C THR A 4 30.99 41.60 -8.60
N ASP A 5 32.21 41.04 -8.49
CA ASP A 5 32.48 39.59 -8.65
C ASP A 5 32.07 38.79 -7.40
N SER A 6 31.43 39.43 -6.41
CA SER A 6 31.16 38.84 -5.11
C SER A 6 30.27 37.62 -5.21
N ALA A 7 30.72 36.56 -4.54
CA ALA A 7 30.01 35.36 -4.11
C ALA A 7 28.74 35.61 -3.24
N LEU A 8 28.14 36.80 -3.36
CA LEU A 8 26.97 37.30 -2.66
C LEU A 8 25.87 37.76 -3.63
N ASP A 9 26.00 37.49 -4.94
CA ASP A 9 24.89 37.70 -5.86
C ASP A 9 23.66 36.92 -5.36
N THR A 10 22.63 37.68 -4.98
CA THR A 10 21.39 37.15 -4.42
C THR A 10 20.67 36.27 -5.43
N ALA A 11 20.84 36.54 -6.74
CA ALA A 11 20.31 35.68 -7.80
C ALA A 11 21.06 34.34 -7.85
N ALA A 12 22.40 34.34 -7.81
CA ALA A 12 23.21 33.12 -7.74
C ALA A 12 22.90 32.28 -6.48
N ILE A 13 22.71 32.91 -5.32
CA ILE A 13 22.32 32.22 -4.07
C ILE A 13 20.92 31.61 -4.18
N ALA A 14 19.96 32.34 -4.76
CA ALA A 14 18.60 31.84 -4.97
C ALA A 14 18.59 30.65 -5.94
N TYR A 15 19.42 30.71 -6.99
CA TYR A 15 19.59 29.63 -7.95
C TYR A 15 20.23 28.39 -7.33
N ALA A 16 21.31 28.56 -6.56
CA ALA A 16 21.92 27.47 -5.80
C ALA A 16 20.93 26.83 -4.81
N ARG A 17 20.10 27.64 -4.13
CA ARG A 17 19.05 27.15 -3.22
C ARG A 17 17.95 26.39 -3.97
N ALA A 18 17.63 26.76 -5.20
CA ALA A 18 16.67 26.05 -6.04
C ALA A 18 17.21 24.68 -6.49
N LEU A 19 18.50 24.61 -6.85
CA LEU A 19 19.17 23.35 -7.20
C LEU A 19 19.28 22.39 -6.02
N LEU A 20 19.57 22.92 -4.82
CA LEU A 20 19.64 22.14 -3.59
C LEU A 20 18.27 21.80 -3.00
N ARG A 21 17.19 22.38 -3.53
CA ARG A 21 15.84 22.08 -3.07
C ARG A 21 15.54 20.64 -3.40
N LYS A 22 15.57 19.76 -2.38
CA LYS A 22 15.22 18.34 -2.54
C LYS A 22 13.87 18.25 -3.24
N PRO A 23 13.79 17.63 -4.44
CA PRO A 23 12.51 17.46 -5.12
C PRO A 23 11.65 16.50 -4.30
N SER A 24 10.82 17.06 -3.43
CA SER A 24 9.76 16.33 -2.76
C SER A 24 8.65 16.16 -3.77
N ARG A 25 8.66 15.03 -4.49
CA ARG A 25 7.47 14.58 -5.21
C ARG A 25 6.51 14.06 -4.15
N PRO A 26 5.35 14.69 -3.90
CA PRO A 26 4.38 14.11 -2.99
C PRO A 26 3.93 12.78 -3.59
N GLN A 27 4.39 11.66 -3.01
CA GLN A 27 3.89 10.35 -3.37
C GLN A 27 2.46 10.24 -2.87
N LYS A 28 1.52 10.07 -3.79
CA LYS A 28 0.13 9.77 -3.45
C LYS A 28 0.08 8.31 -2.96
N MET A 29 0.21 8.12 -1.65
CA MET A 29 0.10 6.80 -1.01
C MET A 29 -1.35 6.34 -0.77
N ALA A 30 -2.31 7.25 -0.95
CA ALA A 30 -3.75 6.97 -0.86
C ALA A 30 -4.22 5.72 -1.63
N PRO A 31 -3.86 5.49 -2.92
CA PRO A 31 -4.26 4.29 -3.63
C PRO A 31 -3.68 2.99 -3.03
N VAL A 32 -2.45 3.03 -2.52
CA VAL A 32 -1.82 1.86 -1.88
C VAL A 32 -2.53 1.54 -0.57
N LEU A 33 -2.85 2.57 0.22
CA LEU A 33 -3.61 2.42 1.46
C LEU A 33 -5.01 1.86 1.20
N ALA A 34 -5.69 2.33 0.16
CA ALA A 34 -7.01 1.83 -0.22
C ALA A 34 -6.98 0.36 -0.65
N ALA A 35 -5.97 -0.04 -1.43
CA ALA A 35 -5.80 -1.44 -1.85
C ALA A 35 -5.54 -2.37 -0.65
N ALA A 36 -4.67 -1.95 0.27
CA ALA A 36 -4.39 -2.72 1.49
C ALA A 36 -5.62 -2.84 2.39
N ALA A 37 -6.38 -1.75 2.56
CA ALA A 37 -7.62 -1.75 3.33
C ALA A 37 -8.66 -2.70 2.73
N PHE A 38 -8.83 -2.71 1.40
CA PHE A 38 -9.76 -3.61 0.73
C PHE A 38 -9.40 -5.09 0.97
N ALA A 39 -8.12 -5.43 0.86
CA ALA A 39 -7.64 -6.79 1.14
C ALA A 39 -7.85 -7.22 2.60
N ALA A 40 -7.63 -6.31 3.56
CA ALA A 40 -7.89 -6.59 4.97
C ALA A 40 -9.38 -6.83 5.23
N VAL A 41 -10.25 -6.01 4.65
CA VAL A 41 -11.71 -6.15 4.80
C VAL A 41 -12.20 -7.45 4.19
N SER A 42 -11.72 -7.85 3.01
CA SER A 42 -12.15 -9.11 2.38
C SER A 42 -11.68 -10.35 3.15
N ALA A 43 -10.48 -10.31 3.75
CA ALA A 43 -10.01 -11.38 4.61
C ALA A 43 -10.87 -11.51 5.88
N LEU A 44 -11.24 -10.39 6.50
CA LEU A 44 -12.11 -10.37 7.68
C LEU A 44 -13.51 -10.92 7.39
N THR A 45 -14.11 -10.56 6.26
CA THR A 45 -15.44 -11.06 5.89
C THR A 45 -15.42 -12.56 5.61
N PHE A 46 -14.39 -13.07 4.94
CA PHE A 46 -14.24 -14.51 4.72
C PHE A 46 -14.05 -15.29 6.01
N ALA A 47 -13.17 -14.82 6.91
CA ALA A 47 -12.96 -15.44 8.21
C ALA A 47 -14.26 -15.45 9.03
N ALA A 48 -14.99 -14.33 9.06
CA ALA A 48 -16.27 -14.25 9.74
C ALA A 48 -17.29 -15.25 9.16
N ALA A 49 -17.33 -15.42 7.84
CA ALA A 49 -18.20 -16.40 7.19
C ALA A 49 -17.86 -17.85 7.60
N MET A 50 -16.57 -18.21 7.68
CA MET A 50 -16.16 -19.53 8.16
C MET A 50 -16.49 -19.77 9.63
N VAL A 51 -16.44 -18.74 10.47
CA VAL A 51 -16.83 -18.85 11.89
C VAL A 51 -18.33 -19.07 12.05
N MET A 52 -19.16 -18.41 11.22
CA MET A 52 -20.61 -18.58 11.28
C MET A 52 -21.13 -19.82 10.53
N ALA A 53 -20.33 -20.41 9.64
CA ALA A 53 -20.76 -21.56 8.87
C ALA A 53 -21.02 -22.77 9.78
N PRO A 54 -22.13 -23.51 9.57
CA PRO A 54 -22.35 -24.77 10.28
C PRO A 54 -21.23 -25.76 9.95
N PRO A 55 -20.80 -26.60 10.91
CA PRO A 55 -19.67 -27.51 10.72
C PRO A 55 -19.95 -28.43 9.53
N ALA A 56 -18.98 -28.56 8.64
CA ALA A 56 -19.08 -29.45 7.49
C ALA A 56 -19.20 -30.90 7.99
N VAL A 57 -20.43 -31.43 8.01
CA VAL A 57 -20.69 -32.82 8.38
C VAL A 57 -20.32 -33.69 7.20
N THR A 58 -19.13 -34.29 7.23
CA THR A 58 -18.75 -35.31 6.26
C THR A 58 -19.48 -36.60 6.62
N GLN A 59 -20.59 -36.91 5.92
CA GLN A 59 -21.21 -38.22 6.01
C GLN A 59 -20.32 -39.24 5.29
N HIS A 60 -19.76 -40.19 6.04
CA HIS A 60 -19.14 -41.36 5.44
C HIS A 60 -20.23 -42.12 4.67
N LEU A 61 -20.15 -42.11 3.34
CA LEU A 61 -20.98 -42.96 2.49
C LEU A 61 -20.63 -44.42 2.82
N PRO A 62 -21.59 -45.24 3.30
CA PRO A 62 -21.34 -46.65 3.58
C PRO A 62 -20.95 -47.35 2.27
N ALA A 63 -19.86 -48.12 2.30
CA ALA A 63 -19.37 -48.88 1.15
C ALA A 63 -20.42 -49.85 0.58
N ASP A 64 -21.40 -50.26 1.39
CA ASP A 64 -22.52 -51.12 0.98
C ASP A 64 -23.42 -50.54 -0.12
N ARG A 65 -23.35 -49.23 -0.40
CA ARG A 65 -24.14 -48.60 -1.49
C ARG A 65 -23.38 -48.40 -2.81
N LEU A 66 -22.12 -48.83 -2.89
CA LEU A 66 -21.30 -48.70 -4.10
C LEU A 66 -21.35 -49.92 -5.03
N GLY A 67 -22.28 -50.85 -4.80
CA GLY A 67 -22.55 -51.99 -5.69
C GLY A 67 -21.74 -53.22 -5.32
N GLY A 68 -22.41 -54.14 -4.63
CA GLY A 68 -22.15 -55.58 -4.67
C GLY A 68 -23.34 -56.25 -5.34
#